data_AF-A0A640THC1-F1
#
_entry.id   AF-A0A640THC1-F1
#
_cell.length_a   1.000
_cell.length_b   1.000
_cell.length_c   1.000
_cell.angle_alpha   90.00
_cell.angle_beta   90.00
_cell.angle_gamma   90.00
#
_symmetry.space_group_name_H-M   'P 1'
#
loop_
_entity.id
_entity.type
_entity.pdbx_description
1 polymer ?
#
loop_
_entity_poly.entity_id
_entity_poly.type
_entity_poly.pdbx_seq_one_letter_code
_entity_poly.pdbx_strand_id
1 'polypeptide(L)'
;MFSGAGPKRPLSPVVAATVVAAALGLTGCSVDASTAEPESKSFAYAGSSLKLTTHEVATELVAADRKDIKVTRWFDHAAGSEHLTWTLKGDTLDIDAGCSGIAFCDAKFKVEVPRGVAVIRDGRATDPPGATGPGERRPATP
;
A
#
# COMPACT_ATOMS: atom_id res chain seq x y z
N MET A 1 10.78 -69.23 -22.27
CA MET A 1 10.50 -68.31 -21.14
C MET A 1 11.82 -67.70 -20.72
N PHE A 2 11.94 -66.38 -20.76
CA PHE A 2 13.20 -65.63 -20.83
C PHE A 2 13.92 -65.52 -19.49
N SER A 3 15.21 -65.89 -19.44
CA SER A 3 16.14 -65.54 -18.37
C SER A 3 17.47 -65.15 -19.00
N GLY A 4 17.66 -63.84 -19.23
CA GLY A 4 18.90 -63.25 -19.71
C GLY A 4 19.44 -62.29 -18.64
N ALA A 5 20.54 -62.68 -18.01
CA ALA A 5 21.29 -61.86 -17.07
C ALA A 5 21.90 -60.65 -17.78
N GLY A 6 21.60 -59.43 -17.32
CA GLY A 6 22.19 -58.19 -17.81
C GLY A 6 23.33 -57.73 -16.91
N PRO A 7 24.59 -57.65 -17.39
CA PRO A 7 25.71 -57.16 -16.60
C PRO A 7 26.05 -55.68 -16.88
N LYS A 8 26.44 -55.02 -15.79
CA LYS A 8 27.46 -53.95 -15.66
C LYS A 8 27.06 -52.53 -16.12
N ARG A 9 26.90 -51.67 -15.11
CA ARG A 9 27.05 -50.21 -15.21
C ARG A 9 28.48 -49.87 -15.67
N PRO A 10 28.62 -48.92 -16.61
CA PRO A 10 29.65 -47.91 -16.45
C PRO A 10 29.14 -46.48 -16.66
N LEU A 11 29.51 -45.64 -15.68
CA LEU A 11 29.85 -44.21 -15.73
C LEU A 11 29.06 -43.26 -16.65
N SER A 12 28.35 -42.33 -16.00
CA SER A 12 27.84 -41.09 -16.56
C SER A 12 28.91 -40.23 -17.24
N PRO A 13 28.50 -39.45 -18.24
CA PRO A 13 28.81 -38.03 -18.28
C PRO A 13 27.54 -37.21 -18.08
N VAL A 14 27.62 -36.26 -17.15
CA VAL A 14 26.66 -35.18 -16.95
C VAL A 14 26.60 -34.35 -18.22
N VAL A 15 25.43 -34.24 -18.84
CA VAL A 15 25.13 -33.16 -19.80
C VAL A 15 23.92 -32.43 -19.25
N ALA A 16 24.20 -31.46 -18.38
CA ALA A 16 23.22 -30.49 -17.92
C ALA A 16 22.93 -29.54 -19.08
N ALA A 17 21.94 -29.87 -19.91
CA ALA A 17 21.36 -28.92 -20.86
C ALA A 17 20.41 -27.97 -20.10
N THR A 18 20.99 -27.04 -19.35
CA THR A 18 20.24 -25.90 -18.80
C THR A 18 20.02 -24.90 -19.92
N VAL A 19 18.89 -25.01 -20.60
CA VAL A 19 18.39 -23.93 -21.47
C VAL A 19 17.91 -22.83 -20.54
N VAL A 20 18.81 -21.94 -20.14
CA VAL A 20 18.44 -20.67 -19.52
C VAL A 20 17.90 -19.81 -20.66
N ALA A 21 16.59 -19.89 -20.89
CA ALA A 21 15.90 -18.91 -21.72
C ALA A 21 16.01 -17.57 -20.98
N ALA A 22 16.98 -16.75 -21.38
CA ALA A 22 17.03 -15.35 -20.99
C ALA A 22 15.80 -14.67 -21.57
N ALA A 23 14.72 -14.64 -20.78
CA ALA A 23 13.65 -13.69 -21.00
C ALA A 23 14.25 -12.30 -20.78
N LEU A 24 14.74 -11.68 -21.86
CA LEU A 24 14.99 -10.26 -21.92
C LEU A 24 13.62 -9.59 -21.83
N GLY A 25 13.12 -9.46 -20.60
CA GLY A 25 11.98 -8.62 -20.30
C GLY A 25 12.34 -7.21 -20.74
N LEU A 26 11.60 -6.70 -21.71
CA LEU A 26 11.53 -5.26 -21.95
C LEU A 26 11.09 -4.67 -20.61
N THR A 27 12.00 -4.05 -19.86
CA THR A 27 11.65 -3.32 -18.63
C THR A 27 10.94 -2.04 -19.07
N GLY A 28 9.68 -2.20 -19.47
CA GLY A 28 8.73 -1.10 -19.49
C GLY A 28 8.67 -0.52 -18.09
N CYS A 29 8.56 0.79 -17.99
CA CYS A 29 8.39 1.46 -16.70
C CYS A 29 7.01 1.08 -16.14
N SER A 30 6.94 -0.04 -15.42
CA SER A 30 5.75 -0.44 -14.66
C SER A 30 5.98 -0.06 -13.21
N VAL A 31 5.03 0.67 -12.64
CA VAL A 31 4.99 1.05 -11.22
C VAL A 31 3.70 0.54 -10.62
N ASP A 32 3.75 -0.01 -9.41
CA ASP A 32 2.59 -0.55 -8.71
C ASP A 32 2.72 -0.40 -7.19
N ALA A 33 1.94 0.51 -6.61
CA ALA A 33 1.93 0.75 -5.18
C ALA A 33 1.46 -0.47 -4.39
N SER A 34 0.69 -1.38 -4.98
CA SER A 34 0.22 -2.59 -4.29
C SER A 34 1.35 -3.56 -3.95
N THR A 35 2.48 -3.45 -4.65
CA THR A 35 3.67 -4.30 -4.44
C THR A 35 4.84 -3.56 -3.79
N ALA A 36 4.71 -2.25 -3.59
CA ALA A 36 5.73 -1.44 -2.94
C ALA A 36 5.88 -1.81 -1.45
N GLU A 37 7.06 -1.57 -0.89
CA GLU A 37 7.29 -1.77 0.55
C GLU A 37 6.54 -0.68 1.34
N PRO A 38 5.75 -1.05 2.37
CA PRO A 38 5.03 -0.06 3.17
C PRO A 38 5.96 0.74 4.08
N GLU A 39 5.75 2.06 4.13
CA GLU A 39 6.32 2.92 5.16
C GLU A 39 5.24 3.46 6.08
N SER A 40 5.49 3.47 7.40
CA SER A 40 4.51 3.91 8.39
C SER A 40 5.04 5.04 9.27
N LYS A 41 4.15 5.99 9.58
CA LYS A 41 4.40 7.07 10.53
C LYS A 41 3.20 7.28 11.44
N SER A 42 3.47 7.47 12.72
CA SER A 42 2.47 7.84 13.72
C SER A 42 2.57 9.33 14.07
N PHE A 43 1.42 9.93 14.34
CA PHE A 43 1.28 11.31 14.78
C PHE A 43 0.45 11.34 16.07
N ALA A 44 1.00 11.90 17.14
CA ALA A 44 0.23 12.19 18.33
C ALA A 44 -0.90 13.17 17.98
N TYR A 45 -2.12 12.86 18.41
CA TYR A 45 -3.29 13.66 18.09
C TYR A 45 -4.31 13.59 19.22
N ALA A 46 -4.77 14.74 19.69
CA ALA A 46 -5.72 14.87 20.79
C ALA A 46 -6.98 15.66 20.40
N GLY A 47 -7.08 16.11 19.14
CA GLY A 47 -8.23 16.82 18.62
C GLY A 47 -9.44 15.90 18.41
N SER A 48 -10.62 16.49 18.33
CA SER A 48 -11.87 15.76 18.09
C SER A 48 -12.31 15.76 16.62
N SER A 49 -11.68 16.58 15.75
CA SER A 49 -12.02 16.68 14.34
C SER A 49 -10.77 16.82 13.46
N LEU A 50 -10.49 15.80 12.65
CA LEU A 50 -9.36 15.75 11.72
C LEU A 50 -9.78 16.23 10.34
N LYS A 51 -9.05 17.20 9.80
CA LYS A 51 -9.09 17.55 8.37
C LYS A 51 -8.08 16.67 7.63
N LEU A 52 -8.58 15.88 6.70
CA LEU A 52 -7.76 15.03 5.83
C LEU A 52 -7.77 15.63 4.43
N THR A 53 -6.63 16.15 3.99
CA THR A 53 -6.44 16.63 2.61
C THR A 53 -5.63 15.58 1.86
N THR A 54 -6.15 15.10 0.73
CA THR A 54 -5.55 13.96 0.02
C THR A 54 -5.03 14.28 -1.37
N HIS A 55 -5.28 15.48 -1.91
CA HIS A 55 -4.80 15.88 -3.23
C HIS A 55 -5.09 14.85 -4.34
N GLU A 56 -6.26 14.19 -4.26
CA GLU A 56 -6.70 13.10 -5.15
C GLU A 56 -5.85 11.80 -5.07
N VAL A 57 -4.94 11.69 -4.10
CA VAL A 57 -4.15 10.48 -3.84
C VAL A 57 -5.02 9.39 -3.23
N ALA A 58 -4.88 8.16 -3.75
CA ALA A 58 -5.64 7.00 -3.31
C ALA A 58 -5.41 6.73 -1.81
N THR A 59 -6.39 7.11 -0.98
CA THR A 59 -6.30 7.03 0.48
C THR A 59 -7.45 6.23 1.06
N GLU A 60 -7.12 5.08 1.64
CA GLU A 60 -8.00 4.30 2.50
C GLU A 60 -8.05 4.96 3.89
N LEU A 61 -9.25 5.20 4.39
CA LEU A 61 -9.47 5.78 5.70
C LEU A 61 -10.23 4.76 6.55
N VAL A 62 -9.73 4.47 7.75
CA VAL A 62 -10.38 3.54 8.69
C VAL A 62 -10.30 4.07 10.12
N ALA A 63 -11.30 3.76 10.93
CA ALA A 63 -11.22 3.98 12.37
C ALA A 63 -10.56 2.78 13.05
N ALA A 64 -9.75 3.03 14.06
CA ALA A 64 -8.99 2.01 14.77
C ALA A 64 -8.96 2.28 16.28
N ASP A 65 -8.80 1.20 17.05
CA ASP A 65 -8.67 1.24 18.51
C ASP A 65 -7.25 1.67 18.91
N ARG A 66 -6.98 2.97 18.75
CA ARG A 66 -5.69 3.61 19.02
C ARG A 66 -5.84 5.07 19.40
N LYS A 67 -4.78 5.66 19.97
CA LYS A 67 -4.79 7.02 20.52
C LYS A 67 -4.10 8.05 19.63
N ASP A 68 -3.34 7.60 18.64
CA ASP A 68 -2.59 8.40 17.69
C ASP A 68 -3.20 8.25 16.28
N ILE A 69 -2.78 9.07 15.31
CA ILE A 69 -3.08 8.88 13.88
C ILE A 69 -1.90 8.12 13.25
N LYS A 70 -2.14 7.11 12.41
CA LYS A 70 -1.11 6.32 11.74
C LYS A 70 -1.42 6.37 10.28
N VAL A 71 -0.37 6.70 9.54
CA VAL A 71 -0.39 6.74 8.10
C VAL A 71 0.58 5.67 7.65
N THR A 72 0.08 4.70 6.89
CA THR A 72 0.90 3.75 6.15
C THR A 72 0.81 4.13 4.68
N ARG A 73 1.95 4.23 4.00
CA ARG A 73 2.03 4.57 2.59
C ARG A 73 2.69 3.45 1.81
N TRP A 74 2.33 3.38 0.54
CA TRP A 74 2.96 2.58 -0.49
C TRP A 74 3.18 3.51 -1.68
N PHE A 75 4.42 3.61 -2.15
CA PHE A 75 4.77 4.50 -3.23
C PHE A 75 5.83 3.85 -4.10
N ASP A 76 5.52 3.69 -5.37
CA ASP A 76 6.45 3.18 -6.38
C ASP A 76 6.61 4.23 -7.47
N HIS A 77 7.84 4.43 -7.94
CA HIS A 77 8.15 5.43 -8.95
C HIS A 77 9.30 5.00 -9.84
N ALA A 78 9.26 5.45 -11.09
CA ALA A 78 10.29 5.22 -12.08
C ALA A 78 10.48 6.45 -12.96
N ALA A 79 11.74 6.81 -13.19
CA ALA A 79 12.17 7.97 -13.98
C ALA A 79 11.68 9.34 -13.45
N GLY A 80 12.27 10.41 -13.99
CA GLY A 80 11.87 11.79 -13.70
C GLY A 80 12.02 12.18 -12.22
N SER A 81 11.05 12.94 -11.70
CA SER A 81 11.06 13.44 -10.32
C SER A 81 9.73 13.22 -9.63
N GLU A 82 9.81 12.98 -8.33
CA GLU A 82 8.69 12.70 -7.44
C GLU A 82 8.55 13.73 -6.32
N HIS A 83 7.36 13.80 -5.74
CA HIS A 83 7.10 14.45 -4.47
C HIS A 83 6.23 13.55 -3.62
N LEU A 84 6.47 13.57 -2.32
CA LEU A 84 5.76 12.74 -1.37
C LEU A 84 5.72 13.40 0.00
N THR A 85 4.52 13.69 0.46
CA THR A 85 4.23 14.41 1.70
C THR A 85 3.16 13.68 2.49
N TRP A 86 3.41 13.45 3.77
CA TRP A 86 2.35 13.18 4.73
C TRP A 86 2.69 13.86 6.06
N THR A 87 1.99 14.95 6.37
CA THR A 87 2.29 15.79 7.54
C THR A 87 1.04 16.18 8.32
N LEU A 88 1.13 16.11 9.65
CA LEU A 88 0.08 16.63 10.53
C LEU A 88 0.50 18.02 11.04
N LYS A 89 -0.31 19.04 10.76
CA LYS A 89 -0.15 20.41 11.25
C LYS A 89 -1.45 20.85 11.92
N GLY A 90 -1.42 21.00 13.24
CA GLY A 90 -2.65 21.19 14.03
C GLY A 90 -3.61 20.04 13.78
N ASP A 91 -4.80 20.36 13.30
CA ASP A 91 -5.85 19.38 12.98
C ASP A 91 -5.87 18.96 11.50
N THR A 92 -4.87 19.35 10.72
CA THR A 92 -4.82 19.04 9.27
C THR A 92 -3.75 18.01 8.99
N LEU A 93 -4.18 16.82 8.58
CA LEU A 93 -3.33 15.80 7.96
C LEU A 93 -3.34 16.03 6.45
N ASP A 94 -2.20 16.45 5.95
CA ASP A 94 -1.95 16.75 4.55
C ASP A 94 -1.18 15.59 3.92
N ILE A 95 -1.80 14.94 2.92
CA ILE A 95 -1.25 13.83 2.14
C ILE A 95 -1.19 14.29 0.69
N ASP A 96 0.01 14.26 0.13
CA ASP A 96 0.26 14.61 -1.26
C ASP A 96 1.33 13.68 -1.83
N ALA A 97 1.14 13.24 -3.06
CA ALA A 97 2.03 12.30 -3.74
C ALA A 97 1.86 12.43 -5.24
N GLY A 98 2.97 12.46 -5.96
CA GLY A 98 2.90 12.48 -7.40
C GLY A 98 4.27 12.61 -8.03
N CYS A 99 4.28 12.62 -9.36
CA CYS A 99 5.50 12.75 -10.14
C CYS A 99 5.31 13.76 -11.27
N SER A 100 6.43 14.25 -11.80
CA SER A 100 6.44 15.23 -12.87
C SER A 100 7.46 14.88 -13.96
N GLY A 101 7.22 15.40 -15.16
CA GLY A 101 7.99 15.08 -16.35
C GLY A 101 7.61 13.72 -16.96
N ILE A 102 8.60 12.97 -17.43
CA ILE A 102 8.42 11.62 -18.01
C ILE A 102 8.40 10.51 -16.94
N ALA A 103 7.98 10.86 -15.72
CA ALA A 103 7.95 9.96 -14.58
C ALA A 103 6.67 9.12 -14.55
N PHE A 104 6.78 7.89 -14.06
CA PHE A 104 5.65 7.04 -13.70
C PHE A 104 5.65 6.88 -12.19
N CYS A 105 4.51 7.04 -11.54
CA CYS A 105 4.35 6.59 -10.16
C CYS A 105 2.94 6.15 -9.84
N ASP A 106 2.88 5.35 -8.79
CA ASP A 106 1.64 4.93 -8.15
C ASP A 106 1.78 5.12 -6.65
N ALA A 107 0.70 5.57 -6.01
CA ALA A 107 0.68 5.98 -4.62
C ALA A 107 -0.60 5.52 -3.93
N LYS A 108 -0.45 4.81 -2.81
CA LYS A 108 -1.55 4.42 -1.93
C LYS A 108 -1.23 4.79 -0.49
N PHE A 109 -2.25 5.27 0.22
CA PHE A 109 -2.18 5.55 1.64
C PHE A 109 -3.27 4.81 2.40
N LYS A 110 -2.99 4.44 3.64
CA LYS A 110 -3.95 4.00 4.64
C LYS A 110 -3.81 4.89 5.86
N VAL A 111 -4.91 5.54 6.25
CA VAL A 111 -4.99 6.39 7.43
C VAL A 111 -5.87 5.71 8.45
N GLU A 112 -5.27 5.36 9.59
CA GLU A 112 -5.97 4.87 10.76
C GLU A 112 -6.22 6.03 11.72
N VAL A 113 -7.48 6.30 12.03
CA VAL A 113 -7.89 7.40 12.91
C VAL A 113 -8.44 6.84 14.22
N PRO A 114 -8.14 7.44 15.39
CA PRO A 114 -8.78 7.07 16.65
C PRO A 114 -10.30 7.07 16.53
N ARG A 115 -10.98 6.08 17.11
CA ARG A 115 -12.45 6.11 17.19
C ARG A 115 -12.94 7.38 17.90
N GLY A 116 -14.07 7.91 17.45
CA GLY A 116 -14.67 9.13 18.00
C GLY A 116 -14.11 10.44 17.45
N VAL A 117 -13.06 10.41 16.63
CA VAL A 117 -12.59 11.59 15.90
C VAL A 117 -13.42 11.76 14.62
N ALA A 118 -14.06 12.92 14.46
CA ALA A 118 -14.75 13.27 13.23
C ALA A 118 -13.75 13.54 12.10
N VAL A 119 -14.00 13.05 10.89
CA VAL A 119 -13.11 13.29 9.74
C VAL A 119 -13.80 14.16 8.69
N ILE A 120 -13.12 15.22 8.28
CA ILE A 120 -13.48 16.05 7.13
C ILE A 120 -12.45 15.76 6.04
N ARG A 121 -12.83 14.95 5.06
CA ARG A 121 -11.97 14.58 3.93
C ARG A 121 -12.23 15.51 2.76
N ASP A 122 -11.21 16.23 2.33
CA ASP A 122 -11.27 17.11 1.15
C ASP A 122 -12.50 18.05 1.17
N GLY A 123 -12.80 18.60 2.36
CA GLY A 123 -13.94 19.48 2.60
C GLY A 123 -15.29 18.80 2.87
N ARG A 124 -15.35 17.47 2.87
CA ARG A 124 -16.58 16.68 3.09
C ARG A 124 -16.50 15.84 4.37
N ALA A 125 -17.52 15.95 5.21
CA ALA A 125 -17.68 15.05 6.37
C ALA A 125 -17.73 13.59 5.91
N THR A 126 -16.87 12.76 6.49
CA THR A 126 -16.71 11.35 6.11
C THR A 126 -16.68 10.50 7.36
N ASP A 127 -17.57 9.52 7.44
CA ASP A 127 -17.56 8.53 8.51
C ASP A 127 -16.64 7.38 8.11
N PRO A 128 -15.49 7.18 8.79
CA PRO A 128 -14.62 6.07 8.46
C PRO A 128 -15.25 4.72 8.83
N PRO A 129 -15.02 3.65 8.06
CA PRO A 129 -15.36 2.30 8.47
C PRO A 129 -14.85 2.00 9.88
N GLY A 130 -15.72 1.46 10.73
CA GLY A 130 -15.44 1.24 12.15
C GLY A 130 -15.53 2.48 13.03
N ALA A 131 -16.00 3.64 12.55
CA ALA A 131 -16.22 4.83 13.41
C ALA A 131 -17.09 4.49 14.63
N THR A 132 -18.06 3.60 14.41
CA THR A 132 -19.02 3.13 15.38
C THR A 132 -18.53 1.84 16.02
N GLY A 133 -18.50 1.78 17.35
CA GLY A 133 -18.15 0.54 18.07
C GLY A 133 -19.14 -0.60 17.77
N PRO A 134 -18.81 -1.87 18.09
CA PRO A 134 -19.66 -3.03 17.81
C PRO A 134 -21.10 -3.03 18.37
N GLY A 135 -21.55 -1.97 19.07
CA GLY A 135 -22.87 -1.89 19.70
C GLY A 135 -23.74 -0.69 19.31
N GLU A 136 -23.22 0.34 18.63
CA GLU A 136 -23.93 1.63 18.52
C GLU A 136 -24.63 1.77 17.16
N ARG A 137 -25.69 1.01 16.88
CA ARG A 137 -26.49 1.22 15.66
C ARG A 137 -27.16 2.61 15.76
N ARG A 138 -26.65 3.60 15.01
CA ARG A 138 -27.25 4.94 14.94
C ARG A 138 -28.70 4.81 14.47
N PRO A 139 -29.71 5.34 15.19
CA PRO A 139 -31.09 5.30 14.74
C PRO A 139 -31.22 6.08 13.43
N ALA A 140 -31.86 5.47 12.43
CA ALA A 140 -32.29 6.16 11.23
C ALA A 140 -33.30 7.23 11.65
N THR A 141 -33.01 8.49 11.34
CA THR A 141 -33.95 9.60 11.57
C THR A 141 -35.12 9.45 10.58
N PRO A 142 -36.38 9.65 11.01
CA PRO A 142 -37.56 9.46 10.16
C PRO A 142 -37.63 10.41 8.97
#